data_AF-A0A1J4VIJ3-F1
#
_entry.id   AF-A0A1J4VIJ3-F1
#
_cell.length_a   1.000
_cell.length_b   1.000
_cell.length_c   1.000
_cell.angle_alpha   90.00
_cell.angle_beta   90.00
_cell.angle_gamma   90.00
#
_symmetry.space_group_name_H-M   'P 1'
#
loop_
_entity.id
_entity.type
_entity.pdbx_description
1 polymer ?
#
loop_
_entity_poly.entity_id
_entity_poly.type
_entity_poly.pdbx_seq_one_letter_code
_entity_poly.pdbx_strand_id
1 'polypeptide(L)' 'MMRTIVTIEESDKRWLDRYSGKHHQSTAETIRLAIKEFQKRSRQDSYRNILQDTTGLLKDKDDSVSFVRKLREEWE' A
#
# COMPACT_ATOMS: atom_id res chain seq x y z
N MET A 1 -8.47 -20.28 4.39
CA MET A 1 -8.02 -19.48 5.55
C MET A 1 -6.76 -20.16 6.10
N MET A 2 -5.68 -19.42 6.36
CA MET A 2 -4.41 -19.97 6.87
C MET A 2 -4.18 -19.47 8.30
N ARG A 3 -3.72 -20.35 9.20
CA ARG A 3 -3.39 -19.99 10.58
C ARG A 3 -1.96 -19.46 10.64
N THR A 4 -1.77 -18.31 11.27
CA THR A 4 -0.46 -17.69 11.49
C THR A 4 -0.26 -17.44 12.98
N ILE A 5 0.93 -17.71 13.50
CA ILE A 5 1.34 -17.34 14.86
C ILE A 5 2.18 -16.08 14.75
N VAL A 6 1.85 -15.06 15.54
CA VAL A 6 2.58 -13.80 15.58
C VAL A 6 3.00 -13.50 17.02
N THR A 7 4.21 -12.97 17.17
CA THR A 7 4.74 -12.49 18.44
C THR A 7 4.74 -10.97 18.39
N ILE A 8 4.10 -10.34 19.39
CA ILE A 8 4.01 -8.89 19.56
C ILE A 8 4.25 -8.56 21.03
N GLU A 9 4.53 -7.28 21.32
CA GLU A 9 4.65 -6.86 22.71
C GLU A 9 3.32 -7.01 23.48
N GLU A 10 3.44 -7.21 24.78
CA GLU A 10 2.28 -7.36 25.66
C GLU A 10 1.42 -6.08 25.70
N SER A 11 2.06 -4.91 25.63
CA SER A 11 1.43 -3.59 25.48
C SER A 11 0.52 -3.54 24.25
N ASP A 12 1.03 -3.97 23.10
CA ASP A 12 0.31 -3.99 21.83
C ASP A 12 -0.85 -4.98 21.87
N LYS A 13 -0.64 -6.17 22.44
CA LYS A 13 -1.71 -7.17 22.60
C LYS A 13 -2.86 -6.63 23.46
N ARG A 14 -2.54 -5.98 24.58
CA ARG A 14 -3.54 -5.34 25.45
C ARG A 14 -4.30 -4.22 24.74
N TRP A 15 -3.61 -3.42 23.93
CA TRP A 15 -4.27 -2.39 23.12
C TRP A 15 -5.22 -3.03 22.10
N LEU A 16 -4.77 -4.06 21.40
CA LEU A 16 -5.54 -4.76 20.37
C LEU A 16 -6.81 -5.39 20.94
N ASP A 17 -6.74 -6.04 22.09
CA ASP A 17 -7.91 -6.64 22.74
C ASP A 17 -8.95 -5.59 23.16
N ARG A 18 -8.49 -4.46 23.70
CA ARG A 18 -9.38 -3.35 24.07
C ARG A 18 -10.06 -2.74 22.84
N TYR A 19 -9.30 -2.56 21.76
CA TYR A 19 -9.85 -2.06 20.50
C TYR A 19 -10.89 -3.04 19.94
N SER A 20 -10.54 -4.33 19.79
CA SER A 20 -11.44 -5.36 19.29
C SER A 20 -12.72 -5.48 20.13
N GLY A 21 -12.60 -5.43 21.46
CA GLY A 21 -13.73 -5.42 22.39
C GLY A 21 -14.65 -4.21 22.19
N LYS A 22 -14.09 -3.00 22.10
CA LYS A 22 -14.86 -1.77 21.84
C LYS A 22 -15.60 -1.82 20.50
N HIS A 23 -15.00 -2.43 19.49
CA HIS A 23 -15.56 -2.53 18.14
C HIS A 23 -16.37 -3.81 17.89
N HIS A 24 -16.62 -4.63 18.92
CA HIS A 24 -17.39 -5.88 18.83
C HIS A 24 -16.87 -6.84 17.75
N GLN A 25 -15.55 -6.90 17.59
CA GLN A 25 -14.88 -7.74 16.61
C GLN A 25 -13.92 -8.69 17.30
N SER A 26 -13.60 -9.81 16.65
CA SER A 26 -12.52 -10.67 17.13
C SER A 26 -11.16 -10.00 16.88
N THR A 27 -10.18 -10.25 17.77
CA THR A 27 -8.79 -9.83 17.60
C THR A 27 -8.23 -10.21 16.23
N ALA A 28 -8.57 -11.41 15.73
CA ALA A 28 -8.16 -11.89 14.41
C ALA A 28 -8.80 -11.12 13.23
N GLU A 29 -10.02 -10.60 13.40
CA GLU A 29 -10.67 -9.75 12.39
C GLU A 29 -10.03 -8.36 12.37
N THR A 30 -9.76 -7.79 13.55
CA THR A 30 -9.06 -6.51 13.66
C THR A 30 -7.67 -6.57 13.01
N ILE A 31 -6.91 -7.65 13.23
CA ILE A 31 -5.62 -7.87 12.55
C ILE A 31 -5.81 -7.96 11.02
N ARG A 32 -6.82 -8.69 10.54
CA ARG A 32 -7.11 -8.80 9.10
C ARG A 32 -7.41 -7.44 8.47
N LEU A 33 -8.21 -6.60 9.14
CA LEU A 33 -8.51 -5.24 8.67
C LEU A 33 -7.27 -4.35 8.67
N ALA A 34 -6.45 -4.42 9.72
CA ALA A 34 -5.20 -3.68 9.80
C ALA A 34 -4.23 -4.06 8.66
N ILE A 35 -4.10 -5.35 8.35
CA ILE A 35 -3.28 -5.82 7.21
C ILE A 35 -3.81 -5.26 5.89
N LYS A 36 -5.13 -5.30 5.65
CA LYS A 36 -5.72 -4.75 4.42
C LYS A 36 -5.46 -3.25 4.28
N GLU A 37 -5.60 -2.50 5.37
CA GLU A 37 -5.34 -1.07 5.39
C GLU A 37 -3.86 -0.76 5.14
N PHE A 38 -2.95 -1.54 5.74
CA PHE A 38 -1.52 -1.41 5.48
C PHE A 38 -1.14 -1.71 4.02
N GLN A 39 -1.73 -2.75 3.42
CA GLN A 39 -1.55 -3.04 1.99
C GLN A 39 -2.06 -1.91 1.10
N LYS A 40 -3.17 -1.28 1.46
CA LYS A 40 -3.72 -0.15 0.70
C LYS A 40 -2.78 1.06 0.74
N ARG A 41 -2.25 1.40 1.92
CA ARG A 41 -1.32 2.53 2.11
C ARG A 41 0.00 2.29 1.38
N SER A 42 0.61 1.13 1.55
CA SER A 42 1.85 0.77 0.85
C SER A 42 1.72 0.81 -0.67
N ARG A 43 0.57 0.42 -1.24
CA ARG A 43 0.30 0.59 -2.68
C ARG A 43 0.16 2.05 -3.09
N GLN A 44 -0.46 2.90 -2.28
CA GLN A 44 -0.56 4.34 -2.57
C GLN A 44 0.81 5.01 -2.54
N ASP A 45 1.68 4.61 -1.62
CA ASP A 45 3.06 5.13 -1.56
C ASP A 45 3.86 4.64 -2.77
N SER A 46 3.68 3.39 -3.20
CA SER A 46 4.28 2.89 -4.45
C SER A 46 3.82 3.69 -5.68
N TYR A 47 2.54 4.04 -5.78
CA TYR A 47 2.03 4.87 -6.87
C TYR A 47 2.62 6.29 -6.83
N ARG A 48 2.73 6.90 -5.65
CA ARG A 48 3.38 8.21 -5.49
C ARG A 48 4.85 8.18 -5.89
N ASN A 49 5.57 7.12 -5.55
CA ASN A 49 6.96 6.95 -5.96
C ASN A 49 7.07 6.83 -7.49
N ILE A 50 6.22 6.04 -8.15
CA ILE A 50 6.19 5.97 -9.62
C ILE A 50 5.90 7.34 -10.25
N LEU A 51 4.96 8.11 -9.69
CA LEU A 51 4.69 9.47 -10.18
C LEU A 51 5.88 10.41 -9.98
N GLN A 52 6.58 10.32 -8.85
CA GLN A 52 7.82 11.09 -8.62
C GLN A 52 8.91 10.70 -9.61
N ASP A 53 9.15 9.40 -9.79
CA ASP A 53 10.15 8.87 -10.72
C ASP A 53 9.86 9.26 -12.18
N THR A 54 8.58 9.39 -12.53
CA THR A 54 8.14 9.80 -13.87
C THR A 54 7.99 11.32 -14.02
N THR A 55 8.11 12.08 -12.93
CA THR A 55 8.00 13.54 -12.96
C THR A 55 9.20 14.13 -13.69
N GLY A 56 8.93 14.90 -14.74
CA GLY A 56 9.99 15.61 -15.48
C GLY A 56 10.61 14.82 -16.63
N LEU A 57 10.19 13.57 -16.89
CA LEU A 57 10.63 12.80 -18.07
C LEU A 57 10.36 13.53 -19.41
N LEU A 58 9.37 14.42 -19.43
CA LEU A 58 9.01 15.22 -20.62
C LEU A 58 9.79 16.55 -20.72
N LYS A 59 10.44 17.03 -19.64
CA LYS A 59 11.02 18.38 -19.60
C LYS A 59 12.20 18.57 -20.56
N ASP A 60 12.90 17.48 -20.91
CA ASP A 60 14.08 17.51 -21.79
C ASP A 60 13.79 17.04 -23.23
N LYS A 61 12.51 16.93 -23.63
CA LYS A 61 12.15 16.52 -25.00
C LYS A 61 11.32 17.59 -25.71
N ASP A 62 11.86 18.09 -26.81
CA ASP A 62 11.21 19.08 -27.68
C ASP A 62 9.93 18.56 -28.36
N ASP A 63 9.80 17.24 -28.53
CA ASP A 63 8.64 16.61 -29.16
C ASP A 63 7.94 15.64 -28.20
N SER A 64 6.83 16.10 -27.66
CA SER A 64 5.96 15.36 -26.76
C SER A 64 5.25 14.19 -27.44
N VAL A 65 5.03 14.25 -28.75
CA VAL A 65 4.28 13.22 -29.50
C VAL A 65 5.14 11.98 -29.72
N SER A 66 6.39 12.15 -30.17
CA SER A 66 7.31 11.02 -30.32
C SER A 66 7.70 10.39 -28.99
N PHE A 67 7.75 11.17 -27.90
CA PHE A 67 7.95 10.65 -26.55
C PHE A 67 6.81 9.73 -26.11
N VAL A 68 5.57 10.20 -26.20
CA VAL A 68 4.38 9.42 -25.80
C VAL A 68 4.23 8.16 -26.65
N ARG A 69 4.56 8.23 -27.95
CA ARG A 69 4.52 7.07 -28.84
C ARG A 69 5.48 5.96 -28.40
N LYS A 70 6.75 6.31 -28.10
CA LYS A 70 7.74 5.34 -27.59
C LYS A 70 7.32 4.72 -26.26
N LEU A 71 6.78 5.53 -25.35
CA LEU A 71 6.32 5.06 -24.04
C LEU A 71 5.17 4.05 -24.16
N ARG A 72 4.32 4.21 -25.17
CA ARG A 72 3.20 3.31 -25.46
C ARG A 72 3.65 2.00 -26.08
N GLU A 73 4.72 2.01 -26.87
CA GLU A 73 5.36 0.82 -27.44
C GLU A 73 6.00 -0.07 -26.36
N GLU A 74 6.37 0.47 -25.19
CA GLU A 74 6.92 -0.31 -24.07
C GLU A 74 5.86 -1.13 -23.30
N TRP A 75 4.57 -0.89 -23.55
CA TRP A 75 3.45 -1.54 -22.85
C TRP A 75 2.72 -2.60 -23.70
N GLU A 76 3.07 -2.73 -24.98
CA GLU A 76 2.68 -3.83 -25.87
C GLU A 76 3.72 -4.96 -25.79
#